data_AF-A0A095XUH7-F1
#
_entry.id   AF-A0A095XUH7-F1
#
_cell.length_a   1.000
_cell.length_b   1.000
_cell.length_c   1.000
_cell.angle_alpha   90.00
_cell.angle_beta   90.00
_cell.angle_gamma   90.00
#
_symmetry.space_group_name_H-M   'P 1'
#
loop_
_entity.id
_entity.type
_entity.pdbx_description
1 polymer ?
#
loop_
_entity_poly.entity_id
_entity_poly.type
_entity_poly.pdbx_seq_one_letter_code
_entity_poly.pdbx_strand_id
1 'polypeptide(L)'
;MAKFIRKSLILASIISISMGMLAGVDIEAYGERQIDQFLNDMTKDYVGLNGQDRYDTSRLISQMAYDHSDEVIIVDGSNYVDSMSALQLSAYLDAPILLNSRRGLDRNTNAEIARLKAEHVYIVGCNINPKLESDLVSEGYKVQTISADKPFDLSYKCGEFADKNKNTNKKSLILASSEVFADSLSMSSYSYTNKIPMLLVGKDIDDSTAKIINDYGAEEVLVVGGENTISNESMAKISRARRISGQDRYQTSRIIHKEYYPDSENILISSGTTFADTVAATPLATAMKTNILLVKESSEEVHDYHFKKIVAVGGLVKKYVTDVVYINPHQDDESIDMGLDIIRDVKDGRKVYLILMTDGSKSRVYEALDREFIRTSRSRISRKDFIYLRDMEMVRALEIMGVKKENVIFTHNRNLEIDKDIVIKAIEKFEEEHGKNFSYKSLAKNVHDKSGGNVDHFACHDGVKEFCQKNSRNCTFYSSVPTFDDPAIFVKNPTYEEREIWTKALRQYDVTDPSLGCYGVGFRSVGGIMNRKMNNMREFIDYN
;
A
#
# COMPACT_ATOMS: atom_id res chain seq x y z
N MET A 1 -33.26 0.14 15.71
CA MET A 1 -32.29 1.18 16.12
C MET A 1 -31.02 0.59 16.74
N ALA A 2 -31.12 -0.30 17.74
CA ALA A 2 -29.96 -0.99 18.35
C ALA A 2 -29.14 -1.90 17.39
N LYS A 3 -29.78 -2.49 16.37
CA LYS A 3 -29.10 -3.29 15.32
C LYS A 3 -28.33 -2.43 14.29
N PHE A 4 -28.63 -1.15 14.17
CA PHE A 4 -28.01 -0.23 13.21
C PHE A 4 -26.79 0.48 13.82
N ILE A 5 -26.87 0.82 15.11
CA ILE A 5 -25.76 1.37 15.90
C ILE A 5 -24.60 0.35 16.04
N ARG A 6 -24.91 -0.96 16.03
CA ARG A 6 -23.90 -2.04 16.06
C ARG A 6 -23.05 -2.17 14.80
N LYS A 7 -23.55 -1.80 13.61
CA LYS A 7 -22.74 -1.83 12.37
C LYS A 7 -21.81 -0.62 12.24
N SER A 8 -22.19 0.52 12.80
CA SER A 8 -21.39 1.75 12.75
C SER A 8 -20.19 1.76 13.70
N LEU A 9 -20.19 0.91 14.74
CA LEU A 9 -19.04 0.71 15.64
C LEU A 9 -17.97 -0.23 15.08
N ILE A 10 -18.29 -1.05 14.07
CA ILE A 10 -17.36 -2.01 13.44
C ILE A 10 -16.32 -1.30 12.56
N LEU A 11 -16.61 -0.08 12.08
CA LEU A 11 -15.67 0.68 11.25
C LEU A 11 -14.64 1.50 12.05
N ALA A 12 -14.76 1.56 13.38
CA ALA A 12 -13.94 2.46 14.22
C ALA A 12 -12.80 1.77 14.98
N SER A 13 -12.62 0.46 14.83
CA SER A 13 -11.54 -0.30 15.50
C SER A 13 -10.48 -0.88 14.56
N ILE A 14 -10.46 -0.44 13.29
CA ILE A 14 -9.46 -0.92 12.33
C ILE A 14 -8.20 -0.03 12.41
N ILE A 15 -7.33 -0.45 13.32
CA ILE A 15 -5.87 -0.27 13.31
C ILE A 15 -5.37 1.10 13.81
N SER A 16 -5.47 1.29 15.13
CA SER A 16 -4.52 2.11 15.89
C SER A 16 -3.19 1.34 16.07
N ILE A 17 -2.44 1.06 15.00
CA ILE A 17 -1.03 0.64 15.15
C ILE A 17 -0.21 1.92 15.34
N SER A 18 -0.31 2.46 16.55
CA SER A 18 0.65 3.38 17.18
C SER A 18 0.21 3.76 18.60
N MET A 19 -0.35 2.85 19.41
CA MET A 19 -0.33 3.00 20.86
C MET A 19 -0.75 1.71 21.56
N GLY A 20 0.01 1.34 22.59
CA GLY A 20 -0.18 0.11 23.35
C GLY A 20 -1.50 0.03 24.14
N MET A 21 -1.83 -1.21 24.50
CA MET A 21 -2.84 -1.68 25.46
C MET A 21 -4.24 -1.03 25.39
N LEU A 22 -5.24 -1.87 25.13
CA LEU A 22 -6.47 -1.84 25.94
C LEU A 22 -7.10 -3.23 26.01
N ALA A 23 -7.34 -3.63 27.26
CA ALA A 23 -8.02 -4.84 27.65
C ALA A 23 -9.53 -4.74 27.40
N GLY A 24 -10.15 -5.87 27.09
CA GLY A 24 -11.55 -6.15 27.40
C GLY A 24 -12.59 -5.48 26.51
N VAL A 25 -12.80 -6.01 25.31
CA VAL A 25 -14.12 -6.07 24.67
C VAL A 25 -14.23 -7.40 23.93
N ASP A 26 -15.11 -8.29 24.39
CA ASP A 26 -15.55 -9.45 23.61
C ASP A 26 -16.25 -8.95 22.34
N ILE A 27 -15.55 -9.03 21.21
CA ILE A 27 -16.13 -8.82 19.88
C ILE A 27 -16.02 -10.13 19.11
N GLU A 28 -17.11 -10.89 19.11
CA GLU A 28 -17.36 -11.91 18.10
C GLU A 28 -17.49 -11.23 16.73
N ALA A 29 -16.38 -11.02 16.03
CA ALA A 29 -16.35 -10.79 14.59
C ALA A 29 -15.93 -12.10 13.92
N TYR A 30 -16.84 -13.07 13.90
CA TYR A 30 -16.76 -14.16 12.93
C TYR A 30 -17.19 -13.62 11.57
N GLY A 31 -16.23 -13.48 10.64
CA GLY A 31 -16.52 -13.17 9.24
C GLY A 31 -15.46 -12.30 8.57
N GLU A 32 -14.61 -12.94 7.77
CA GLU A 32 -13.55 -12.41 6.90
C GLU A 32 -12.23 -11.98 7.57
N ARG A 33 -11.12 -12.48 7.00
CA ARG A 33 -9.76 -12.11 7.41
C ARG A 33 -9.51 -10.63 7.14
N GLN A 34 -8.69 -10.01 7.97
CA GLN A 34 -8.37 -8.58 7.80
C GLN A 34 -7.70 -8.30 6.45
N ILE A 35 -6.94 -9.24 5.91
CA ILE A 35 -6.38 -9.11 4.56
C ILE A 35 -7.46 -9.01 3.48
N ASP A 36 -8.52 -9.81 3.55
CA ASP A 36 -9.61 -9.77 2.57
C ASP A 36 -10.33 -8.42 2.64
N GLN A 37 -10.50 -7.86 3.84
CA GLN A 37 -11.03 -6.51 4.04
C GLN A 37 -10.12 -5.44 3.42
N PHE A 38 -8.81 -5.53 3.63
CA PHE A 38 -7.84 -4.58 3.05
C PHE A 38 -7.81 -4.63 1.52
N LEU A 39 -7.83 -5.83 0.94
CA LEU A 39 -7.84 -6.02 -0.51
C LEU A 39 -9.09 -5.40 -1.15
N ASN A 40 -10.23 -5.46 -0.46
CA ASN A 40 -11.49 -4.87 -0.92
C ASN A 40 -11.64 -3.37 -0.57
N ASP A 41 -10.78 -2.80 0.28
CA ASP A 41 -10.85 -1.39 0.69
C ASP A 41 -10.32 -0.45 -0.39
N MET A 42 -11.21 0.15 -1.18
CA MET A 42 -10.83 1.05 -2.27
C MET A 42 -10.19 2.38 -1.81
N THR A 43 -10.16 2.69 -0.51
CA THR A 43 -9.59 3.94 0.02
C THR A 43 -8.15 3.80 0.48
N LYS A 44 -7.63 2.57 0.59
CA LYS A 44 -6.27 2.29 1.06
C LYS A 44 -5.53 1.43 0.05
N ASP A 45 -4.35 1.88 -0.37
CA ASP A 45 -3.44 1.16 -1.26
C ASP A 45 -2.24 0.57 -0.52
N TYR A 46 -2.02 0.96 0.74
CA TYR A 46 -0.85 0.59 1.52
C TYR A 46 -1.21 0.28 2.97
N VAL A 47 -0.60 -0.76 3.52
CA VAL A 47 -0.59 -1.02 4.98
C VAL A 47 0.79 -1.48 5.43
N GLY A 48 1.26 -0.92 6.54
CA GLY A 48 2.49 -1.35 7.22
C GLY A 48 2.16 -2.27 8.40
N LEU A 49 2.87 -3.40 8.49
CA LEU A 49 2.79 -4.34 9.60
C LEU A 49 4.13 -4.35 10.35
N ASN A 50 4.21 -3.54 11.40
CA ASN A 50 5.41 -3.39 12.21
C ASN A 50 5.06 -3.36 13.71
N GLY A 51 5.50 -4.38 14.44
CA GLY A 51 5.45 -4.45 15.89
C GLY A 51 6.61 -3.71 16.57
N GLN A 52 6.67 -3.77 17.90
CA GLN A 52 7.84 -3.25 18.64
C GLN A 52 9.08 -4.11 18.40
N ASP A 53 8.88 -5.39 18.14
CA ASP A 53 9.89 -6.34 17.77
C ASP A 53 9.33 -7.39 16.78
N ARG A 54 10.17 -8.35 16.41
CA ARG A 54 9.82 -9.45 15.50
C ARG A 54 8.68 -10.34 16.01
N TYR A 55 8.57 -10.50 17.33
CA TYR A 55 7.56 -11.34 17.95
C TYR A 55 6.19 -10.66 17.81
N ASP A 56 6.13 -9.36 18.11
CA ASP A 56 4.94 -8.53 17.85
C ASP A 56 4.58 -8.51 16.36
N THR A 57 5.55 -8.31 15.46
CA THR A 57 5.28 -8.30 14.02
C THR A 57 4.69 -9.63 13.55
N SER A 58 5.20 -10.77 14.02
CA SER A 58 4.64 -12.09 13.67
C SER A 58 3.18 -12.26 14.11
N ARG A 59 2.80 -11.70 15.26
CA ARG A 59 1.42 -11.70 15.75
C ARG A 59 0.52 -10.79 14.92
N LEU A 60 0.99 -9.61 14.54
CA LEU A 60 0.24 -8.71 13.64
C LEU A 60 -0.01 -9.36 12.28
N ILE A 61 0.98 -10.08 11.75
CA ILE A 61 0.83 -10.85 10.51
C ILE A 61 -0.21 -11.97 10.70
N SER A 62 -0.15 -12.71 11.81
CA SER A 62 -1.14 -13.73 12.13
C SER A 62 -2.56 -13.15 12.18
N GLN A 63 -2.75 -12.01 12.84
CA GLN A 63 -4.04 -11.31 12.91
C GLN A 63 -4.52 -10.81 11.54
N MET A 64 -3.58 -10.41 10.68
CA MET A 64 -3.89 -9.98 9.32
C MET A 64 -4.33 -11.15 8.44
N ALA A 65 -3.64 -12.29 8.56
CA ALA A 65 -3.79 -13.45 7.69
C ALA A 65 -4.76 -14.53 8.20
N TYR A 66 -5.12 -14.53 9.49
CA TYR A 66 -5.92 -15.58 10.13
C TYR A 66 -6.91 -15.00 11.14
N ASP A 67 -8.19 -15.28 10.94
CA ASP A 67 -9.23 -15.07 11.96
C ASP A 67 -9.31 -16.25 12.93
N HIS A 68 -9.10 -17.47 12.45
CA HIS A 68 -9.07 -18.74 13.19
C HIS A 68 -7.96 -19.67 12.65
N SER A 69 -7.37 -20.51 13.52
CA SER A 69 -6.56 -21.65 13.09
C SER A 69 -6.48 -22.70 14.20
N ASP A 70 -6.77 -23.97 13.89
CA ASP A 70 -6.71 -25.08 14.85
C ASP A 70 -5.25 -25.47 15.19
N GLU A 71 -4.31 -25.04 14.35
CA GLU A 71 -2.90 -25.44 14.37
C GLU A 71 -2.01 -24.19 14.36
N VAL A 72 -0.97 -24.16 15.19
CA VAL A 72 0.00 -23.05 15.21
C VAL A 72 1.41 -23.61 15.18
N ILE A 73 2.31 -22.95 14.45
CA ILE A 73 3.72 -23.31 14.42
C ILE A 73 4.52 -22.26 15.20
N ILE A 74 5.28 -22.72 16.18
CA ILE A 74 6.19 -21.90 16.98
C ILE A 74 7.62 -22.17 16.59
N VAL A 75 8.35 -21.09 16.30
CA VAL A 75 9.78 -21.12 16.00
C VAL A 75 10.54 -20.10 16.83
N ASP A 76 11.84 -20.31 17.00
CA ASP A 76 12.72 -19.29 17.56
C ASP A 76 12.87 -18.12 16.57
N GLY A 77 12.32 -16.96 16.94
CA GLY A 77 12.39 -15.77 16.09
C GLY A 77 13.80 -15.25 15.82
N SER A 78 14.81 -15.71 16.56
CA SER A 78 16.22 -15.37 16.29
C SER A 78 16.89 -16.27 15.26
N ASN A 79 16.26 -17.37 14.84
CA ASN A 79 16.82 -18.36 13.94
C ASN A 79 16.07 -18.43 12.60
N TYR A 80 16.74 -17.97 11.54
CA TYR A 80 16.21 -17.99 10.18
C TYR A 80 15.94 -19.41 9.67
N VAL A 81 16.83 -20.35 9.95
CA VAL A 81 16.72 -21.74 9.48
C VAL A 81 15.47 -22.40 10.05
N ASP A 82 15.20 -22.18 11.34
CA ASP A 82 14.01 -22.72 12.02
C ASP A 82 12.74 -22.17 11.37
N SER A 83 12.69 -20.84 11.16
CA SER A 83 11.54 -20.16 10.56
C SER A 83 11.30 -20.61 9.12
N MET A 84 12.35 -20.67 8.30
CA MET A 84 12.23 -21.03 6.88
C MET A 84 11.95 -22.53 6.68
N SER A 85 12.42 -23.40 7.59
CA SER A 85 12.07 -24.82 7.61
C SER A 85 10.64 -25.07 8.14
N ALA A 86 10.07 -24.14 8.91
CA ALA A 86 8.67 -24.22 9.31
C ALA A 86 7.71 -23.82 8.19
N LEU A 87 8.21 -23.16 7.12
CA LEU A 87 7.37 -22.66 6.03
C LEU A 87 6.59 -23.76 5.32
N GLN A 88 7.23 -24.89 5.02
CA GLN A 88 6.61 -26.01 4.31
C GLN A 88 5.54 -26.67 5.18
N LEU A 89 5.78 -26.73 6.50
CA LEU A 89 4.79 -27.19 7.47
C LEU A 89 3.59 -26.25 7.53
N SER A 90 3.83 -24.94 7.56
CA SER A 90 2.79 -23.90 7.54
C SER A 90 1.94 -23.98 6.26
N ALA A 91 2.57 -24.19 5.10
CA ALA A 91 1.87 -24.37 3.82
C ALA A 91 0.99 -25.61 3.77
N TYR A 92 1.42 -26.66 4.47
CA TYR A 92 0.70 -27.91 4.53
C TYR A 92 -0.52 -27.82 5.45
N LEU A 93 -0.31 -27.30 6.66
CA LEU A 93 -1.32 -27.17 7.71
C LEU A 93 -2.26 -25.97 7.51
N ASP A 94 -1.90 -25.01 6.65
CA ASP A 94 -2.55 -23.69 6.58
C ASP A 94 -2.57 -23.01 7.97
N ALA A 95 -1.42 -23.06 8.64
CA ALA A 95 -1.24 -22.62 10.02
C ALA A 95 -0.29 -21.43 10.13
N PRO A 96 -0.56 -20.43 10.98
CA PRO A 96 0.36 -19.31 11.17
C PRO A 96 1.66 -19.73 11.83
N ILE A 97 2.75 -19.06 11.44
CA ILE A 97 4.04 -19.14 12.11
C ILE A 97 4.13 -17.98 13.11
N LEU A 98 4.16 -18.29 14.41
CA LEU A 98 4.43 -17.30 15.46
C LEU A 98 5.88 -17.43 15.91
N LEU A 99 6.54 -16.28 16.02
CA LEU A 99 7.90 -16.23 16.54
C LEU A 99 7.84 -16.18 18.07
N ASN A 100 8.71 -16.95 18.71
CA ASN A 100 8.87 -16.95 20.16
C ASN A 100 10.34 -16.75 20.55
N SER A 101 10.56 -16.17 21.74
CA SER A 101 11.91 -16.01 22.27
C SER A 101 12.44 -17.31 22.88
N ARG A 102 13.76 -17.44 23.02
CA ARG A 102 14.37 -18.61 23.69
C ARG A 102 14.11 -18.68 25.21
N ARG A 103 13.34 -17.77 25.81
CA ARG A 103 13.18 -17.69 27.28
C ARG A 103 12.01 -18.53 27.84
N GLY A 104 11.34 -19.31 27.00
CA GLY A 104 10.08 -20.00 27.31
C GLY A 104 8.91 -19.36 26.57
N LEU A 105 7.69 -19.77 26.86
CA LEU A 105 6.50 -19.27 26.17
C LEU A 105 6.27 -17.78 26.49
N ASP A 106 6.35 -16.92 25.47
CA ASP A 106 6.00 -15.50 25.61
C ASP A 106 4.49 -15.35 25.86
N ARG A 107 4.13 -14.46 26.79
CA ARG A 107 2.73 -14.24 27.17
C ARG A 107 1.88 -13.77 25.99
N ASN A 108 2.42 -12.88 25.16
CA ASN A 108 1.68 -12.35 24.01
C ASN A 108 1.59 -13.39 22.89
N THR A 109 2.61 -14.24 22.72
CA THR A 109 2.51 -15.42 21.85
C THR A 109 1.41 -16.36 22.32
N ASN A 110 1.34 -16.68 23.62
CA ASN A 110 0.26 -17.52 24.17
C ASN A 110 -1.13 -16.90 23.92
N ALA A 111 -1.26 -15.58 24.12
CA ALA A 111 -2.49 -14.87 23.84
C ALA A 111 -2.92 -14.95 22.37
N GLU A 112 -1.97 -14.92 21.43
CA GLU A 112 -2.28 -15.08 20.00
C GLU A 112 -2.68 -16.52 19.65
N ILE A 113 -2.03 -17.55 20.25
CA ILE A 113 -2.47 -18.95 20.11
C ILE A 113 -3.92 -19.11 20.58
N ALA A 114 -4.25 -18.53 21.74
CA ALA A 114 -5.61 -18.54 22.27
C ALA A 114 -6.60 -17.75 21.39
N ARG A 115 -6.20 -16.60 20.83
CA ARG A 115 -7.03 -15.81 19.89
C ARG A 115 -7.39 -16.62 18.65
N LEU A 116 -6.42 -17.35 18.10
CA LEU A 116 -6.61 -18.25 16.95
C LEU A 116 -7.48 -19.47 17.28
N LYS A 117 -7.71 -19.75 18.57
CA LYS A 117 -8.40 -20.93 19.09
C LYS A 117 -7.71 -22.24 18.72
N ALA A 118 -6.38 -22.21 18.66
CA ALA A 118 -5.59 -23.38 18.30
C ALA A 118 -5.61 -24.45 19.40
N GLU A 119 -5.72 -25.71 18.98
CA GLU A 119 -5.61 -26.87 19.86
C GLU A 119 -4.24 -27.53 19.76
N HIS A 120 -3.61 -27.44 18.58
CA HIS A 120 -2.39 -28.14 18.23
C HIS A 120 -1.25 -27.14 18.01
N VAL A 121 -0.14 -27.35 18.70
CA VAL A 121 1.05 -26.49 18.59
C VAL A 121 2.25 -27.32 18.12
N TYR A 122 2.82 -26.90 17.00
CA TYR A 122 4.03 -27.50 16.44
C TYR A 122 5.24 -26.65 16.80
N ILE A 123 6.24 -27.23 17.46
CA ILE A 123 7.51 -26.54 17.72
C ILE A 123 8.52 -27.01 16.69
N VAL A 124 9.09 -26.08 15.92
CA VAL A 124 10.08 -26.38 14.87
C VAL A 124 11.40 -25.70 15.19
N GLY A 125 12.51 -26.45 15.17
CA GLY A 125 13.83 -25.83 15.23
C GLY A 125 14.99 -26.77 15.55
N CYS A 126 16.21 -26.27 15.31
CA CYS A 126 17.44 -27.03 15.57
C CYS A 126 17.90 -27.01 17.03
N ASN A 127 17.47 -26.02 17.83
CA ASN A 127 17.87 -25.88 19.23
C ASN A 127 16.72 -25.35 20.08
N ILE A 128 15.71 -26.19 20.27
CA ILE A 128 14.48 -25.84 20.98
C ILE A 128 14.74 -25.79 22.48
N ASN A 129 14.29 -24.73 23.15
CA ASN A 129 14.30 -24.68 24.61
C ASN A 129 13.28 -25.69 25.16
N PRO A 130 13.69 -26.71 25.93
CA PRO A 130 12.78 -27.70 26.50
C PRO A 130 11.65 -27.12 27.35
N LYS A 131 11.87 -25.93 27.94
CA LYS A 131 10.85 -25.23 28.73
C LYS A 131 9.64 -24.81 27.88
N LEU A 132 9.84 -24.50 26.60
CA LEU A 132 8.74 -24.08 25.71
C LEU A 132 7.68 -25.17 25.59
N GLU A 133 8.09 -26.42 25.42
CA GLU A 133 7.18 -27.57 25.34
C GLU A 133 6.40 -27.76 26.64
N SER A 134 7.08 -27.71 27.78
CA SER A 134 6.40 -27.83 29.08
C SER A 134 5.44 -26.69 29.36
N ASP A 135 5.80 -25.45 29.00
CA ASP A 135 4.94 -24.28 29.18
C ASP A 135 3.66 -24.44 28.32
N LEU A 136 3.79 -24.81 27.04
CA LEU A 136 2.64 -25.02 26.13
C LEU A 136 1.72 -26.16 26.57
N VAL A 137 2.28 -27.29 27.03
CA VAL A 137 1.48 -28.40 27.57
C VAL A 137 0.73 -27.96 28.83
N SER A 138 1.35 -27.14 29.69
CA SER A 138 0.71 -26.64 30.90
C SER A 138 -0.45 -25.68 30.63
N GLU A 139 -0.42 -24.96 29.51
CA GLU A 139 -1.52 -24.13 29.00
C GLU A 139 -2.63 -24.97 28.33
N GLY A 140 -2.44 -26.28 28.16
CA GLY A 140 -3.45 -27.22 27.68
C GLY A 140 -3.38 -27.56 26.19
N TYR A 141 -2.33 -27.15 25.48
CA TYR A 141 -2.16 -27.46 24.05
C TYR A 141 -1.63 -28.87 23.80
N LYS A 142 -2.01 -29.46 22.65
CA LYS A 142 -1.39 -30.69 22.14
C LYS A 142 -0.12 -30.31 21.39
N VAL A 143 1.04 -30.65 21.95
CA VAL A 143 2.32 -30.21 21.41
C VAL A 143 3.00 -31.33 20.61
N GLN A 144 3.52 -30.98 19.43
CA GLN A 144 4.41 -31.84 18.64
C GLN A 144 5.69 -31.10 18.28
N THR A 145 6.84 -31.71 18.59
CA THR A 145 8.15 -31.14 18.29
C THR A 145 8.76 -31.77 17.02
N ILE A 146 9.20 -30.93 16.08
CA ILE A 146 9.97 -31.33 14.90
C ILE A 146 11.34 -30.65 14.99
N SER A 147 12.37 -31.46 15.24
CA SER A 147 13.74 -30.97 15.44
C SER A 147 14.78 -31.80 14.68
N ALA A 148 15.89 -31.15 14.36
CA ALA A 148 17.09 -31.78 13.80
C ALA A 148 18.32 -30.91 14.07
N ASP A 149 19.52 -31.49 14.09
CA ASP A 149 20.73 -30.73 14.45
C ASP A 149 21.25 -29.85 13.31
N LYS A 150 20.88 -30.16 12.05
CA LYS A 150 21.37 -29.45 10.86
C LYS A 150 20.23 -28.81 10.06
N PRO A 151 20.48 -27.67 9.39
CA PRO A 151 19.49 -27.00 8.53
C PRO A 151 18.87 -27.90 7.46
N PHE A 152 19.70 -28.69 6.77
CA PHE A 152 19.23 -29.63 5.75
C PHE A 152 18.27 -30.66 6.35
N ASP A 153 18.68 -31.31 7.45
CA ASP A 153 17.88 -32.33 8.12
C ASP A 153 16.56 -31.77 8.65
N LEU A 154 16.55 -30.54 9.16
CA LEU A 154 15.33 -29.89 9.66
C LEU A 154 14.36 -29.60 8.50
N SER A 155 14.84 -28.91 7.45
CA SER A 155 14.03 -28.60 6.27
C SER A 155 13.53 -29.86 5.55
N TYR A 156 14.34 -30.91 5.49
CA TYR A 156 13.96 -32.21 4.95
C TYR A 156 12.87 -32.89 5.79
N LYS A 157 13.00 -32.91 7.13
CA LYS A 157 11.96 -33.46 8.02
C LYS A 157 10.64 -32.72 7.91
N CYS A 158 10.67 -31.39 7.81
CA CYS A 158 9.46 -30.59 7.62
C CYS A 158 8.81 -30.87 6.25
N GLY A 159 9.61 -31.01 5.19
CA GLY A 159 9.13 -31.42 3.87
C GLY A 159 8.52 -32.83 3.86
N GLU A 160 9.16 -33.79 4.50
CA GLU A 160 8.67 -35.17 4.63
C GLU A 160 7.36 -35.25 5.44
N PHE A 161 7.25 -34.43 6.50
CA PHE A 161 6.01 -34.34 7.27
C PHE A 161 4.84 -33.85 6.39
N ALA A 162 5.10 -32.89 5.51
CA ALA A 162 4.11 -32.41 4.54
C ALA A 162 3.76 -33.47 3.49
N ASP A 163 4.72 -34.27 3.00
CA ASP A 163 4.48 -35.31 1.97
C ASP A 163 3.66 -36.51 2.50
N LYS A 164 3.97 -36.98 3.71
CA LYS A 164 3.32 -38.17 4.31
C LYS A 164 1.81 -38.03 4.50
N ASN A 165 1.31 -36.81 4.58
CA ASN A 165 -0.08 -36.54 4.93
C ASN A 165 -0.96 -36.10 3.72
N LYS A 166 -0.45 -36.10 2.47
CA LYS A 166 -1.20 -36.13 1.17
C LYS A 166 -0.24 -35.82 0.00
N ASN A 167 -0.34 -36.59 -1.09
CA ASN A 167 0.35 -36.46 -2.40
C ASN A 167 0.87 -35.04 -2.71
N THR A 168 2.10 -34.70 -2.27
CA THR A 168 2.76 -33.49 -2.76
C THR A 168 3.10 -33.71 -4.24
N ASN A 169 3.01 -32.64 -5.01
CA ASN A 169 3.35 -32.69 -6.42
C ASN A 169 4.87 -32.79 -6.55
N LYS A 170 5.43 -34.01 -6.60
CA LYS A 170 6.88 -34.28 -6.73
C LYS A 170 7.51 -33.79 -8.03
N LYS A 171 6.84 -32.90 -8.78
CA LYS A 171 7.37 -32.30 -10.00
C LYS A 171 8.53 -31.36 -9.73
N SER A 172 8.51 -30.63 -8.61
CA SER A 172 9.53 -29.62 -8.33
C SER A 172 10.08 -29.76 -6.90
N LEU A 173 11.34 -29.36 -6.75
CA LEU A 173 12.04 -29.19 -5.48
C LEU A 173 12.78 -27.86 -5.50
N ILE A 174 12.78 -27.11 -4.40
CA ILE A 174 13.54 -25.86 -4.29
C ILE A 174 14.74 -26.10 -3.37
N LEU A 175 15.93 -25.66 -3.80
CA LEU A 175 17.12 -25.56 -2.97
C LEU A 175 17.44 -24.09 -2.73
N ALA A 176 17.66 -23.74 -1.47
CA ALA A 176 18.07 -22.39 -1.09
C ALA A 176 19.13 -22.44 0.01
N SER A 177 19.86 -21.35 0.18
CA SER A 177 20.93 -21.27 1.17
C SER A 177 20.39 -21.34 2.60
N SER A 178 21.04 -22.15 3.44
CA SER A 178 20.86 -22.15 4.89
C SER A 178 21.54 -20.95 5.58
N GLU A 179 22.44 -20.25 4.88
CA GLU A 179 23.28 -19.18 5.41
C GLU A 179 22.79 -17.79 4.98
N VAL A 180 22.20 -17.69 3.78
CA VAL A 180 21.71 -16.43 3.20
C VAL A 180 20.19 -16.49 3.00
N PHE A 181 19.47 -15.72 3.82
CA PHE A 181 18.01 -15.77 3.88
C PHE A 181 17.27 -15.13 2.70
N ALA A 182 17.92 -14.21 1.99
CA ALA A 182 17.20 -13.33 1.08
C ALA A 182 16.69 -14.09 -0.16
N ASP A 183 17.47 -15.07 -0.62
CA ASP A 183 17.16 -15.88 -1.80
C ASP A 183 15.99 -16.84 -1.52
N SER A 184 15.99 -17.53 -0.37
CA SER A 184 14.89 -18.41 0.04
C SER A 184 13.60 -17.64 0.28
N LEU A 185 13.68 -16.49 0.97
CA LEU A 185 12.53 -15.65 1.27
C LEU A 185 11.84 -15.15 -0.01
N SER A 186 12.64 -14.82 -1.03
CA SER A 186 12.13 -14.39 -2.33
C SER A 186 11.36 -15.49 -3.07
N MET A 187 11.60 -16.77 -2.76
CA MET A 187 10.91 -17.93 -3.34
C MET A 187 9.84 -18.52 -2.40
N SER A 188 9.72 -17.99 -1.19
CA SER A 188 8.87 -18.54 -0.13
C SER A 188 7.40 -18.63 -0.54
N SER A 189 6.84 -17.56 -1.11
CA SER A 189 5.42 -17.53 -1.54
C SER A 189 5.13 -18.53 -2.64
N TYR A 190 6.05 -18.71 -3.58
CA TYR A 190 5.92 -19.69 -4.65
C TYR A 190 5.98 -21.12 -4.10
N SER A 191 6.93 -21.40 -3.19
CA SER A 191 7.04 -22.67 -2.47
C SER A 191 5.77 -22.98 -1.68
N TYR A 192 5.27 -22.01 -0.91
CA TYR A 192 4.08 -22.13 -0.08
C TYR A 192 2.82 -22.41 -0.91
N THR A 193 2.55 -21.55 -1.91
CA THR A 193 1.34 -21.62 -2.75
C THR A 193 1.24 -22.93 -3.51
N ASN A 194 2.36 -23.43 -4.04
CA ASN A 194 2.40 -24.65 -4.82
C ASN A 194 2.71 -25.91 -3.99
N LYS A 195 2.89 -25.75 -2.68
CA LYS A 195 3.31 -26.81 -1.75
C LYS A 195 4.55 -27.56 -2.24
N ILE A 196 5.51 -26.80 -2.80
CA ILE A 196 6.79 -27.32 -3.28
C ILE A 196 7.77 -27.31 -2.12
N PRO A 197 8.36 -28.47 -1.74
CA PRO A 197 9.35 -28.51 -0.68
C PRO A 197 10.56 -27.64 -0.99
N MET A 198 11.04 -26.92 0.02
CA MET A 198 12.27 -26.14 -0.05
C MET A 198 13.27 -26.68 0.96
N LEU A 199 14.41 -27.18 0.47
CA LEU A 199 15.49 -27.69 1.31
C LEU A 199 16.58 -26.64 1.48
N LEU A 200 17.03 -26.47 2.72
CA LEU A 200 18.07 -25.51 3.08
C LEU A 200 19.44 -26.20 3.06
N VAL A 201 20.30 -25.77 2.14
CA VAL A 201 21.62 -26.37 1.91
C VAL A 201 22.74 -25.36 2.17
N GLY A 202 23.91 -25.86 2.55
CA GLY A 202 25.13 -25.04 2.60
C GLY A 202 25.66 -24.72 1.20
N LYS A 203 26.68 -23.86 1.13
CA LYS A 203 27.33 -23.51 -0.14
C LYS A 203 27.87 -24.73 -0.89
N ASP A 204 28.48 -25.64 -0.13
CA ASP A 204 29.13 -26.85 -0.64
C ASP A 204 28.35 -28.09 -0.19
N ILE A 205 27.64 -28.69 -1.15
CA ILE A 205 26.82 -29.89 -0.95
C ILE A 205 27.69 -31.13 -1.09
N ASP A 206 27.75 -31.94 -0.03
CA ASP A 206 28.45 -33.22 -0.05
C ASP A 206 27.68 -34.30 -0.85
N ASP A 207 28.36 -35.38 -1.21
CA ASP A 207 27.79 -36.42 -2.07
C ASP A 207 26.63 -37.16 -1.39
N SER A 208 26.61 -37.22 -0.06
CA SER A 208 25.53 -37.85 0.70
C SER A 208 24.24 -37.05 0.62
N THR A 209 24.34 -35.72 0.75
CA THR A 209 23.24 -34.77 0.63
C THR A 209 22.76 -34.70 -0.81
N ALA A 210 23.69 -34.65 -1.78
CA ALA A 210 23.34 -34.67 -3.20
C ALA A 210 22.61 -35.96 -3.58
N LYS A 211 23.00 -37.11 -3.02
CA LYS A 211 22.28 -38.37 -3.21
C LYS A 211 20.85 -38.29 -2.69
N ILE A 212 20.63 -37.77 -1.48
CA ILE A 212 19.27 -37.62 -0.92
C ILE A 212 18.41 -36.71 -1.81
N ILE A 213 18.96 -35.59 -2.28
CA ILE A 213 18.26 -34.66 -3.18
C ILE A 213 17.88 -35.35 -4.50
N ASN A 214 18.78 -36.13 -5.10
CA ASN A 214 18.51 -36.84 -6.34
C ASN A 214 17.50 -37.98 -6.16
N ASP A 215 17.60 -38.72 -5.05
CA ASP A 215 16.69 -39.81 -4.71
C ASP A 215 15.27 -39.31 -4.39
N TYR A 216 15.11 -38.01 -4.08
CA TYR A 216 13.79 -37.38 -3.94
C TYR A 216 12.94 -37.51 -5.23
N GLY A 217 13.60 -37.58 -6.39
CA GLY A 217 12.95 -37.89 -7.67
C GLY A 217 12.19 -36.73 -8.31
N ALA A 218 12.58 -35.47 -8.04
CA ALA A 218 11.95 -34.30 -8.65
C ALA A 218 12.17 -34.24 -10.18
N GLU A 219 11.15 -33.78 -10.92
CA GLU A 219 11.27 -33.51 -12.36
C GLU A 219 12.09 -32.25 -12.65
N GLU A 220 12.11 -31.30 -11.71
CA GLU A 220 12.93 -30.09 -11.75
C GLU A 220 13.43 -29.73 -10.34
N VAL A 221 14.69 -29.28 -10.23
CA VAL A 221 15.24 -28.73 -9.00
C VAL A 221 15.60 -27.25 -9.21
N LEU A 222 14.86 -26.36 -8.56
CA LEU A 222 15.08 -24.91 -8.61
C LEU A 222 16.11 -24.51 -7.56
N VAL A 223 17.30 -24.11 -7.99
CA VAL A 223 18.38 -23.61 -7.13
C VAL A 223 18.28 -22.09 -7.05
N VAL A 224 17.83 -21.56 -5.91
CA VAL A 224 17.61 -20.12 -5.74
C VAL A 224 18.80 -19.50 -5.01
N GLY A 225 19.41 -18.51 -5.67
CA GLY A 225 20.62 -17.84 -5.20
C GLY A 225 21.81 -18.00 -6.15
N GLY A 226 22.76 -17.08 -6.05
CA GLY A 226 23.96 -17.06 -6.88
C GLY A 226 25.00 -18.14 -6.51
N GLU A 227 26.08 -18.23 -7.27
CA GLU A 227 27.17 -19.19 -7.01
C GLU A 227 27.88 -18.98 -5.66
N ASN A 228 27.78 -17.77 -5.10
CA ASN A 228 28.35 -17.44 -3.80
C ASN A 228 27.58 -18.08 -2.64
N THR A 229 26.30 -18.42 -2.83
CA THR A 229 25.44 -19.01 -1.79
C THR A 229 25.22 -20.50 -2.00
N ILE A 230 25.22 -20.98 -3.25
CA ILE A 230 25.26 -22.41 -3.62
C ILE A 230 26.20 -22.57 -4.82
N SER A 231 27.33 -23.24 -4.63
CA SER A 231 28.41 -23.33 -5.63
C SER A 231 27.98 -24.05 -6.91
N ASN A 232 28.65 -23.76 -8.03
CA ASN A 232 28.38 -24.45 -9.30
C ASN A 232 28.77 -25.93 -9.23
N GLU A 233 29.81 -26.25 -8.44
CA GLU A 233 30.22 -27.61 -8.12
C GLU A 233 29.10 -28.37 -7.40
N SER A 234 28.45 -27.74 -6.42
CA SER A 234 27.29 -28.33 -5.74
C SER A 234 26.12 -28.54 -6.68
N MET A 235 25.80 -27.54 -7.49
CA MET A 235 24.71 -27.62 -8.46
C MET A 235 24.94 -28.73 -9.49
N ALA A 236 26.18 -28.95 -9.93
CA ALA A 236 26.54 -30.01 -10.89
C ALA A 236 26.30 -31.43 -10.34
N LYS A 237 26.23 -31.61 -9.01
CA LYS A 237 25.89 -32.89 -8.38
C LYS A 237 24.38 -33.19 -8.38
N ILE A 238 23.55 -32.18 -8.68
CA ILE A 238 22.10 -32.27 -8.60
C ILE A 238 21.51 -32.42 -10.00
N SER A 239 20.80 -33.52 -10.23
CA SER A 239 20.13 -33.78 -11.49
C SER A 239 18.97 -32.80 -11.72
N ARG A 240 18.80 -32.34 -12.96
CA ARG A 240 17.71 -31.43 -13.38
C ARG A 240 17.69 -30.10 -12.61
N ALA A 241 18.86 -29.63 -12.18
CA ALA A 241 19.00 -28.36 -11.48
C ALA A 241 18.93 -27.16 -12.44
N ARG A 242 18.12 -26.16 -12.11
CA ARG A 242 18.04 -24.85 -12.79
C ARG A 242 18.23 -23.74 -11.77
N ARG A 243 19.15 -22.81 -12.06
CA ARG A 243 19.45 -21.68 -11.16
C ARG A 243 18.52 -20.50 -11.43
N ILE A 244 18.08 -19.85 -10.36
CA ILE A 244 17.37 -18.55 -10.39
C ILE A 244 18.13 -17.59 -9.48
N SER A 245 18.71 -16.54 -10.07
CA SER A 245 19.54 -15.58 -9.35
C SER A 245 19.65 -14.25 -10.10
N GLY A 246 19.74 -13.15 -9.36
CA GLY A 246 20.15 -11.83 -9.84
C GLY A 246 21.55 -11.44 -9.36
N GLN A 247 21.98 -10.22 -9.69
CA GLN A 247 23.24 -9.63 -9.23
C GLN A 247 23.25 -9.39 -7.71
N ASP A 248 22.07 -9.17 -7.14
CA ASP A 248 21.88 -9.03 -5.70
C ASP A 248 20.54 -9.65 -5.26
N ARG A 249 20.29 -9.61 -3.94
CA ARG A 249 19.05 -10.13 -3.33
C ARG A 249 17.78 -9.43 -3.84
N TYR A 250 17.88 -8.14 -4.15
CA TYR A 250 16.74 -7.34 -4.60
C TYR A 250 16.38 -7.73 -6.02
N GLN A 251 17.37 -7.89 -6.90
CA GLN A 251 17.17 -8.36 -8.27
C GLN A 251 16.69 -9.81 -8.31
N THR A 252 17.20 -10.69 -7.45
CA THR A 252 16.70 -12.07 -7.33
C THR A 252 15.20 -12.08 -7.02
N SER A 253 14.75 -11.27 -6.05
CA SER A 253 13.32 -11.16 -5.73
C SER A 253 12.47 -10.65 -6.90
N ARG A 254 12.96 -9.66 -7.66
CA ARG A 254 12.30 -9.13 -8.85
C ARG A 254 12.21 -10.14 -10.00
N ILE A 255 13.26 -10.93 -10.23
CA ILE A 255 13.26 -12.00 -11.24
C ILE A 255 12.20 -13.04 -10.89
N ILE A 256 12.18 -13.51 -9.64
CA ILE A 256 11.20 -14.50 -9.17
C ILE A 256 9.77 -13.95 -9.29
N HIS A 257 9.54 -12.70 -8.87
CA HIS A 257 8.22 -12.08 -9.01
C HIS A 257 7.79 -12.01 -10.49
N LYS A 258 8.66 -11.57 -11.39
CA LYS A 258 8.35 -11.49 -12.83
C LYS A 258 8.09 -12.85 -13.46
N GLU A 259 8.82 -13.89 -13.04
CA GLU A 259 8.70 -15.25 -13.60
C GLU A 259 7.43 -15.97 -13.11
N TYR A 260 7.08 -15.83 -11.82
CA TYR A 260 6.03 -16.64 -11.18
C TYR A 260 4.77 -15.88 -10.80
N TYR A 261 4.81 -14.54 -10.79
CA TYR A 261 3.68 -13.67 -10.43
C TYR A 261 3.51 -12.49 -11.42
N PRO A 262 3.60 -12.71 -12.75
CA PRO A 262 3.58 -11.63 -13.75
C PRO A 262 2.27 -10.82 -13.75
N ASP A 263 1.16 -11.45 -13.37
CA ASP A 263 -0.18 -10.84 -13.37
C ASP A 263 -0.60 -10.34 -11.99
N SER A 264 0.31 -10.32 -11.01
CA SER A 264 -0.03 -9.91 -9.65
C SER A 264 -0.25 -8.41 -9.58
N GLU A 265 -1.46 -8.01 -9.18
CA GLU A 265 -1.83 -6.61 -9.00
C GLU A 265 -1.49 -6.10 -7.59
N ASN A 266 -1.06 -6.99 -6.68
CA ASN A 266 -0.73 -6.68 -5.29
C ASN A 266 0.72 -7.04 -5.02
N ILE A 267 1.29 -6.54 -3.92
CA ILE A 267 2.63 -6.93 -3.49
C ILE A 267 2.79 -6.92 -1.97
N LEU A 268 3.59 -7.86 -1.47
CA LEU A 268 4.17 -7.76 -0.14
C LEU A 268 5.64 -7.33 -0.28
N ILE A 269 6.04 -6.30 0.45
CA ILE A 269 7.43 -5.83 0.48
C ILE A 269 8.03 -6.01 1.87
N SER A 270 9.32 -6.29 1.91
CA SER A 270 10.09 -6.37 3.15
C SER A 270 11.54 -5.93 2.95
N SER A 271 12.23 -5.62 4.05
CA SER A 271 13.64 -5.24 3.98
C SER A 271 14.48 -6.44 3.56
N GLY A 272 15.31 -6.25 2.54
CA GLY A 272 16.31 -7.24 2.17
C GLY A 272 17.43 -7.40 3.20
N THR A 273 17.47 -6.61 4.28
CA THR A 273 18.56 -6.64 5.28
C THR A 273 18.27 -7.48 6.52
N THR A 274 16.98 -7.79 6.78
CA THR A 274 16.53 -8.56 7.96
C THR A 274 15.48 -9.60 7.57
N PHE A 275 15.54 -10.80 8.16
CA PHE A 275 14.63 -11.90 7.80
C PHE A 275 13.42 -12.06 8.72
N ALA A 276 13.59 -11.75 10.02
CA ALA A 276 12.75 -12.31 11.07
C ALA A 276 11.27 -12.02 10.88
N ASP A 277 10.95 -10.79 10.53
CA ASP A 277 9.57 -10.32 10.38
C ASP A 277 8.87 -10.93 9.16
N THR A 278 9.64 -11.40 8.17
CA THR A 278 9.10 -11.64 6.82
C THR A 278 8.72 -13.09 6.57
N VAL A 279 9.37 -14.06 7.20
CA VAL A 279 9.03 -15.48 6.97
C VAL A 279 7.60 -15.78 7.45
N ALA A 280 7.19 -15.16 8.57
CA ALA A 280 5.81 -15.25 9.05
C ALA A 280 4.80 -14.63 8.08
N ALA A 281 5.24 -13.74 7.17
CA ALA A 281 4.40 -13.06 6.19
C ALA A 281 4.16 -13.85 4.91
N THR A 282 4.80 -15.00 4.70
CA THR A 282 4.58 -15.79 3.49
C THR A 282 3.12 -16.24 3.31
N PRO A 283 2.40 -16.74 4.34
CA PRO A 283 0.97 -17.04 4.21
C PRO A 283 0.13 -15.81 3.81
N LEU A 284 0.51 -14.62 4.31
CA LEU A 284 -0.15 -13.36 3.96
C LEU A 284 0.08 -13.00 2.49
N ALA A 285 1.31 -13.14 1.98
CA ALA A 285 1.61 -12.94 0.56
C ALA A 285 0.83 -13.91 -0.34
N THR A 286 0.70 -15.17 0.08
CA THR A 286 -0.13 -16.17 -0.63
C THR A 286 -1.61 -15.77 -0.62
N ALA A 287 -2.16 -15.30 0.50
CA ALA A 287 -3.54 -14.82 0.56
C ALA A 287 -3.80 -13.63 -0.40
N MET A 288 -2.78 -12.78 -0.58
CA MET A 288 -2.79 -11.67 -1.54
C MET A 288 -2.53 -12.09 -3.00
N LYS A 289 -2.24 -13.38 -3.25
CA LYS A 289 -1.84 -13.94 -4.56
C LYS A 289 -0.64 -13.20 -5.15
N THR A 290 0.37 -12.96 -4.33
CA THR A 290 1.58 -12.24 -4.74
C THR A 290 2.86 -12.86 -4.18
N ASN A 291 4.00 -12.32 -4.60
CA ASN A 291 5.31 -12.64 -4.04
C ASN A 291 5.75 -11.62 -2.99
N ILE A 292 6.85 -11.93 -2.31
CA ILE A 292 7.57 -11.01 -1.44
C ILE A 292 8.70 -10.37 -2.23
N LEU A 293 8.64 -9.05 -2.43
CA LEU A 293 9.76 -8.28 -2.98
C LEU A 293 10.62 -7.72 -1.85
N LEU A 294 11.93 -7.84 -2.04
CA LEU A 294 12.90 -7.26 -1.11
C LEU A 294 13.23 -5.84 -1.57
N VAL A 295 13.18 -4.90 -0.63
CA VAL A 295 13.55 -3.49 -0.81
C VAL A 295 14.64 -3.11 0.18
N LYS A 296 15.43 -2.07 -0.12
CA LYS A 296 16.45 -1.55 0.80
C LYS A 296 15.81 -0.76 1.92
N GLU A 297 15.00 0.24 1.56
CA GLU A 297 14.54 1.27 2.51
C GLU A 297 13.07 1.62 2.37
N SER A 298 12.49 1.58 1.17
CA SER A 298 11.14 2.08 0.97
C SER A 298 10.37 1.40 -0.17
N SER A 299 9.07 1.67 -0.24
CA SER A 299 8.22 1.21 -1.36
C SER A 299 8.47 1.94 -2.69
N GLU A 300 9.39 2.92 -2.76
CA GLU A 300 9.79 3.58 -4.03
C GLU A 300 10.35 2.57 -5.02
N GLU A 301 11.13 1.62 -4.50
CA GLU A 301 11.87 0.63 -5.29
C GLU A 301 10.97 -0.35 -6.05
N VAL A 302 9.68 -0.35 -5.73
CA VAL A 302 8.65 -1.16 -6.41
C VAL A 302 7.61 -0.28 -7.12
N HIS A 303 7.84 1.03 -7.21
CA HIS A 303 6.87 1.96 -7.77
C HIS A 303 6.57 1.68 -9.26
N ASP A 304 7.59 1.33 -10.03
CA ASP A 304 7.51 1.02 -11.47
C ASP A 304 6.62 -0.20 -11.79
N TYR A 305 6.21 -0.98 -10.79
CA TYR A 305 5.36 -2.16 -10.96
C TYR A 305 3.86 -1.84 -10.86
N HIS A 306 3.48 -0.61 -10.51
CA HIS A 306 2.08 -0.14 -10.47
C HIS A 306 1.11 -1.05 -9.67
N PHE A 307 1.57 -1.62 -8.54
CA PHE A 307 0.72 -2.43 -7.67
C PHE A 307 -0.45 -1.62 -7.09
N LYS A 308 -1.64 -2.22 -7.09
CA LYS A 308 -2.88 -1.67 -6.50
C LYS A 308 -2.86 -1.71 -4.97
N LYS A 309 -2.23 -2.74 -4.40
CA LYS A 309 -2.15 -2.97 -2.95
C LYS A 309 -0.73 -3.34 -2.54
N ILE A 310 -0.20 -2.65 -1.54
CA ILE A 310 1.13 -2.86 -0.99
C ILE A 310 0.99 -3.18 0.50
N VAL A 311 1.45 -4.36 0.92
CA VAL A 311 1.67 -4.67 2.33
C VAL A 311 3.16 -4.57 2.61
N ALA A 312 3.57 -3.69 3.51
CA ALA A 312 4.95 -3.64 3.98
C ALA A 312 5.09 -4.35 5.32
N VAL A 313 6.08 -5.22 5.44
CA VAL A 313 6.34 -5.98 6.67
C VAL A 313 7.68 -5.58 7.26
N GLY A 314 7.66 -5.35 8.58
CA GLY A 314 8.84 -4.99 9.36
C GLY A 314 9.11 -3.49 9.38
N GLY A 315 9.68 -3.02 10.49
CA GLY A 315 9.85 -1.58 10.78
C GLY A 315 10.90 -0.85 9.93
N LEU A 316 11.67 -1.57 9.10
CA LEU A 316 12.71 -0.98 8.26
C LEU A 316 12.21 -0.50 6.90
N VAL A 317 11.05 -0.98 6.44
CA VAL A 317 10.47 -0.55 5.17
C VAL A 317 9.56 0.65 5.41
N LYS A 318 9.96 1.80 4.89
CA LYS A 318 9.15 3.01 4.96
C LYS A 318 8.14 3.03 3.80
N LYS A 319 6.92 3.51 4.08
CA LYS A 319 6.01 3.90 3.01
C LYS A 319 6.70 5.00 2.20
N TYR A 320 6.92 4.74 0.92
CA TYR A 320 7.29 5.80 0.01
C TYR A 320 6.05 6.60 -0.32
N VAL A 321 6.10 7.87 0.02
CA VAL A 321 5.04 8.83 -0.20
C VAL A 321 5.62 9.89 -1.11
N THR A 322 5.09 10.03 -2.32
CA THR A 322 5.44 11.17 -3.17
C THR A 322 4.67 12.38 -2.69
N ASP A 323 5.25 13.57 -2.82
CA ASP A 323 4.48 14.80 -2.70
C ASP A 323 3.48 14.88 -3.88
N VAL A 324 2.47 15.73 -3.76
CA VAL A 324 1.40 15.78 -4.78
C VAL A 324 1.31 17.16 -5.41
N VAL A 325 1.02 17.17 -6.71
CA VAL A 325 0.83 18.38 -7.49
C VAL A 325 -0.56 18.34 -8.12
N TYR A 326 -1.41 19.26 -7.71
CA TYR A 326 -2.72 19.49 -8.32
C TYR A 326 -2.57 20.48 -9.47
N ILE A 327 -2.92 20.06 -10.68
CA ILE A 327 -2.98 20.92 -11.87
C ILE A 327 -4.40 21.43 -12.00
N ASN A 328 -4.56 22.72 -11.71
CA ASN A 328 -5.86 23.33 -11.49
C ASN A 328 -6.14 24.35 -12.59
N PRO A 329 -7.17 24.18 -13.43
CA PRO A 329 -7.40 25.09 -14.56
C PRO A 329 -7.86 26.47 -14.11
N HIS A 330 -8.79 26.60 -13.16
CA HIS A 330 -9.32 27.89 -12.68
C HIS A 330 -9.38 27.98 -11.15
N GLN A 331 -9.61 29.19 -10.60
CA GLN A 331 -9.56 29.43 -9.16
C GLN A 331 -10.75 28.87 -8.36
N ASP A 332 -11.83 28.47 -9.02
CA ASP A 332 -13.13 28.20 -8.43
C ASP A 332 -13.47 26.70 -8.41
N ASP A 333 -14.20 26.20 -9.41
CA ASP A 333 -14.89 24.90 -9.38
C ASP A 333 -13.98 23.68 -9.22
N GLU A 334 -12.72 23.77 -9.61
CA GLU A 334 -11.86 22.58 -9.67
C GLU A 334 -11.18 22.28 -8.33
N SER A 335 -10.82 23.34 -7.59
CA SER A 335 -10.40 23.23 -6.20
C SER A 335 -11.53 22.66 -5.31
N ILE A 336 -12.78 22.88 -5.71
CA ILE A 336 -13.97 22.35 -5.05
C ILE A 336 -14.12 20.87 -5.36
N ASP A 337 -13.92 20.47 -6.61
CA ASP A 337 -14.13 19.09 -7.02
C ASP A 337 -13.04 18.14 -6.52
N MET A 338 -11.81 18.62 -6.33
CA MET A 338 -10.66 17.87 -5.80
C MET A 338 -10.42 18.08 -4.29
N GLY A 339 -11.27 18.87 -3.62
CA GLY A 339 -10.99 19.34 -2.26
C GLY A 339 -10.98 18.25 -1.19
N LEU A 340 -11.75 17.17 -1.35
CA LEU A 340 -11.71 16.05 -0.40
C LEU A 340 -10.35 15.35 -0.44
N ASP A 341 -9.82 15.13 -1.63
CA ASP A 341 -8.53 14.47 -1.75
C ASP A 341 -7.36 15.36 -1.33
N ILE A 342 -7.45 16.67 -1.54
CA ILE A 342 -6.48 17.64 -1.00
C ILE A 342 -6.38 17.49 0.53
N ILE A 343 -7.52 17.44 1.22
CA ILE A 343 -7.57 17.26 2.69
C ILE A 343 -6.89 15.95 3.10
N ARG A 344 -7.12 14.86 2.35
CA ARG A 344 -6.53 13.55 2.63
C ARG A 344 -5.04 13.51 2.39
N ASP A 345 -4.56 14.06 1.29
CA ASP A 345 -3.14 14.14 1.00
C ASP A 345 -2.39 14.92 2.10
N VAL A 346 -2.97 16.03 2.59
CA VAL A 346 -2.40 16.76 3.73
C VAL A 346 -2.41 15.90 5.01
N LYS A 347 -3.51 15.19 5.30
CA LYS A 347 -3.60 14.29 6.47
C LYS A 347 -2.61 13.13 6.42
N ASP A 348 -2.31 12.64 5.21
CA ASP A 348 -1.31 11.60 4.96
C ASP A 348 0.14 12.13 5.08
N GLY A 349 0.32 13.40 5.42
CA GLY A 349 1.62 14.02 5.63
C GLY A 349 2.35 14.42 4.35
N ARG A 350 1.66 14.42 3.20
CA ARG A 350 2.22 14.80 1.90
C ARG A 350 2.39 16.30 1.81
N LYS A 351 3.46 16.78 1.16
CA LYS A 351 3.50 18.18 0.73
C LYS A 351 2.58 18.32 -0.48
N VAL A 352 1.57 19.16 -0.34
CA VAL A 352 0.60 19.46 -1.40
C VAL A 352 1.00 20.76 -2.10
N TYR A 353 1.13 20.68 -3.42
CA TYR A 353 1.29 21.81 -4.32
C TYR A 353 0.07 21.95 -5.22
N LEU A 354 -0.23 23.19 -5.62
CA LEU A 354 -1.25 23.48 -6.61
C LEU A 354 -0.69 24.42 -7.67
N ILE A 355 -0.74 24.02 -8.93
CA ILE A 355 -0.37 24.86 -10.07
C ILE A 355 -1.67 25.35 -10.71
N LEU A 356 -1.92 26.66 -10.59
CA LEU A 356 -3.04 27.32 -11.24
C LEU A 356 -2.64 27.69 -12.67
N MET A 357 -3.33 27.10 -13.64
CA MET A 357 -2.98 27.21 -15.06
C MET A 357 -3.48 28.49 -15.72
N THR A 358 -4.57 29.10 -15.23
CA THR A 358 -5.12 30.33 -15.80
C THR A 358 -5.33 31.44 -14.78
N ASP A 359 -5.37 32.69 -15.25
CA ASP A 359 -5.59 33.87 -14.41
C ASP A 359 -7.09 34.18 -14.15
N GLY A 360 -8.02 33.50 -14.83
CA GLY A 360 -9.46 33.72 -14.66
C GLY A 360 -9.97 35.08 -15.15
N SER A 361 -9.12 35.90 -15.78
CA SER A 361 -9.42 37.30 -16.12
C SER A 361 -10.54 37.48 -17.14
N LYS A 362 -10.86 36.43 -17.92
CA LYS A 362 -11.98 36.41 -18.89
C LYS A 362 -13.31 35.99 -18.27
N SER A 363 -13.37 35.72 -16.96
CA SER A 363 -14.61 35.36 -16.28
C SER A 363 -15.70 36.43 -16.48
N ARG A 364 -16.91 35.97 -16.80
CA ARG A 364 -18.10 36.83 -16.99
C ARG A 364 -18.47 37.59 -15.70
N VAL A 365 -17.97 37.15 -14.56
CA VAL A 365 -18.20 37.79 -13.24
C VAL A 365 -17.53 39.16 -13.16
N TYR A 366 -16.44 39.40 -13.91
CA TYR A 366 -15.73 40.69 -13.90
C TYR A 366 -16.68 41.87 -14.17
N GLU A 367 -17.47 41.79 -15.25
CA GLU A 367 -18.38 42.88 -15.63
C GLU A 367 -19.50 43.08 -14.61
N ALA A 368 -19.95 42.00 -13.94
CA ALA A 368 -20.95 42.10 -12.89
C ALA A 368 -20.38 42.79 -11.63
N LEU A 369 -19.17 42.42 -11.24
CA LEU A 369 -18.50 43.01 -10.09
C LEU A 369 -18.11 44.47 -10.33
N ASP A 370 -17.62 44.82 -11.52
CA ASP A 370 -17.30 46.20 -11.88
C ASP A 370 -18.54 47.11 -11.81
N ARG A 371 -19.68 46.64 -12.33
CA ARG A 371 -20.96 47.35 -12.18
C ARG A 371 -21.38 47.53 -10.72
N GLU A 372 -21.12 46.54 -9.86
CA GLU A 372 -21.40 46.64 -8.43
C GLU A 372 -20.52 47.68 -7.74
N PHE A 373 -19.24 47.77 -8.10
CA PHE A 373 -18.33 48.80 -7.58
C PHE A 373 -18.85 50.20 -7.96
N ILE A 374 -19.22 50.41 -9.22
CA ILE A 374 -19.81 51.67 -9.68
C ILE A 374 -21.09 52.00 -8.91
N ARG A 375 -22.01 51.03 -8.78
CA ARG A 375 -23.30 51.21 -8.07
C ARG A 375 -23.10 51.54 -6.58
N THR A 376 -22.01 51.08 -5.98
CA THR A 376 -21.66 51.32 -4.58
C THR A 376 -20.70 52.51 -4.40
N SER A 377 -20.61 53.38 -5.41
CA SER A 377 -19.78 54.60 -5.41
C SER A 377 -18.28 54.34 -5.20
N ARG A 378 -17.81 53.15 -5.59
CA ARG A 378 -16.40 52.78 -5.63
C ARG A 378 -15.83 52.99 -7.03
N SER A 379 -14.50 53.17 -7.09
CA SER A 379 -13.77 53.17 -8.36
C SER A 379 -13.95 51.85 -9.10
N ARG A 380 -13.90 51.88 -10.43
CA ARG A 380 -13.92 50.65 -11.26
C ARG A 380 -12.81 49.69 -10.83
N ILE A 381 -13.12 48.40 -10.80
CA ILE A 381 -12.15 47.38 -10.44
C ILE A 381 -11.22 47.11 -11.63
N SER A 382 -9.91 47.08 -11.42
CA SER A 382 -9.00 46.70 -12.49
C SER A 382 -9.03 45.18 -12.72
N ARG A 383 -8.68 44.70 -13.92
CA ARG A 383 -8.54 43.25 -14.16
C ARG A 383 -7.51 42.62 -13.23
N LYS A 384 -6.43 43.33 -12.91
CA LYS A 384 -5.41 42.86 -11.98
C LYS A 384 -5.98 42.65 -10.57
N ASP A 385 -6.77 43.60 -10.08
CA ASP A 385 -7.40 43.49 -8.76
C ASP A 385 -8.45 42.37 -8.77
N PHE A 386 -9.21 42.21 -9.86
CA PHE A 386 -10.16 41.11 -10.01
C PHE A 386 -9.49 39.72 -9.93
N ILE A 387 -8.36 39.53 -10.63
CA ILE A 387 -7.56 38.29 -10.57
C ILE A 387 -7.09 38.06 -9.12
N TYR A 388 -6.51 39.09 -8.50
CA TYR A 388 -6.04 39.00 -7.13
C TYR A 388 -7.13 38.59 -6.13
N LEU A 389 -8.35 39.14 -6.25
CA LEU A 389 -9.47 38.76 -5.39
C LEU A 389 -9.84 37.29 -5.55
N ARG A 390 -9.85 36.76 -6.78
CA ARG A 390 -10.12 35.34 -7.07
C ARG A 390 -9.03 34.44 -6.48
N ASP A 391 -7.76 34.78 -6.73
CA ASP A 391 -6.62 34.03 -6.22
C ASP A 391 -6.65 33.94 -4.70
N MET A 392 -6.99 35.04 -4.01
CA MET A 392 -7.06 35.07 -2.55
C MET A 392 -8.25 34.31 -1.97
N GLU A 393 -9.38 34.18 -2.68
CA GLU A 393 -10.46 33.28 -2.27
C GLU A 393 -10.01 31.81 -2.32
N MET A 394 -9.33 31.43 -3.40
CA MET A 394 -8.79 30.07 -3.57
C MET A 394 -7.71 29.75 -2.53
N VAL A 395 -6.74 30.64 -2.34
CA VAL A 395 -5.65 30.44 -1.36
C VAL A 395 -6.21 30.23 0.04
N ARG A 396 -7.21 31.01 0.46
CA ARG A 396 -7.85 30.83 1.78
C ARG A 396 -8.57 29.49 1.90
N ALA A 397 -9.24 29.03 0.84
CA ALA A 397 -9.86 27.72 0.82
C ALA A 397 -8.81 26.60 0.96
N LEU A 398 -7.70 26.70 0.23
CA LEU A 398 -6.58 25.77 0.27
C LEU A 398 -5.88 25.76 1.65
N GLU A 399 -5.67 26.91 2.27
CA GLU A 399 -5.10 27.04 3.61
C GLU A 399 -5.98 26.36 4.68
N ILE A 400 -7.31 26.45 4.56
CA ILE A 400 -8.24 25.73 5.45
C ILE A 400 -8.10 24.21 5.29
N MET A 401 -7.81 23.74 4.07
CA MET A 401 -7.53 22.33 3.79
C MET A 401 -6.10 21.92 4.19
N GLY A 402 -5.28 22.87 4.66
CA GLY A 402 -3.93 22.64 5.17
C GLY A 402 -2.82 22.76 4.13
N VAL A 403 -3.13 23.24 2.92
CA VAL A 403 -2.12 23.54 1.90
C VAL A 403 -1.40 24.84 2.27
N LYS A 404 -0.07 24.84 2.22
CA LYS A 404 0.72 26.04 2.50
C LYS A 404 0.62 27.04 1.35
N LYS A 405 0.48 28.32 1.67
CA LYS A 405 0.36 29.40 0.69
C LYS A 405 1.53 29.43 -0.31
N GLU A 406 2.75 29.18 0.15
CA GLU A 406 3.95 29.13 -0.71
C GLU A 406 3.96 27.96 -1.70
N ASN A 407 3.10 26.96 -1.52
CA ASN A 407 2.97 25.84 -2.45
C ASN A 407 1.89 26.07 -3.53
N VAL A 408 1.27 27.26 -3.56
CA VAL A 408 0.31 27.66 -4.60
C VAL A 408 1.05 28.47 -5.67
N ILE A 409 1.10 27.91 -6.88
CA ILE A 409 1.90 28.41 -7.99
C ILE A 409 0.97 28.99 -9.06
N PHE A 410 1.20 30.25 -9.41
CA PHE A 410 0.40 30.96 -10.40
C PHE A 410 1.18 31.07 -11.72
N THR A 411 0.66 30.45 -12.78
CA THR A 411 1.26 30.56 -14.12
C THR A 411 0.83 31.83 -14.87
N HIS A 412 -0.31 32.41 -14.48
CA HIS A 412 -0.90 33.62 -15.06
C HIS A 412 -1.15 33.57 -16.57
N ASN A 413 -1.37 32.38 -17.16
CA ASN A 413 -1.84 32.31 -18.54
C ASN A 413 -3.29 32.80 -18.60
N ARG A 414 -3.69 33.42 -19.70
CA ARG A 414 -5.05 33.94 -19.84
C ARG A 414 -6.00 32.83 -20.32
N ASN A 415 -7.22 32.71 -19.79
CA ASN A 415 -8.16 31.63 -20.19
C ASN A 415 -8.32 31.52 -21.72
N LEU A 416 -8.56 30.32 -22.23
CA LEU A 416 -8.64 30.00 -23.66
C LEU A 416 -7.32 30.20 -24.45
N GLU A 417 -6.20 30.38 -23.77
CA GLU A 417 -4.86 30.43 -24.38
C GLU A 417 -3.98 29.25 -23.94
N ILE A 418 -4.49 28.35 -23.09
CA ILE A 418 -3.74 27.15 -22.69
C ILE A 418 -4.08 25.95 -23.58
N ASP A 419 -3.04 25.18 -23.88
CA ASP A 419 -3.12 23.86 -24.48
C ASP A 419 -2.31 22.86 -23.62
N LYS A 420 -2.33 21.59 -24.01
CA LYS A 420 -1.62 20.53 -23.29
C LYS A 420 -0.10 20.78 -23.21
N ASP A 421 0.50 21.45 -24.20
CA ASP A 421 1.94 21.68 -24.24
C ASP A 421 2.33 22.76 -23.22
N ILE A 422 1.47 23.75 -23.01
CA ILE A 422 1.63 24.75 -21.93
C ILE A 422 1.53 24.08 -20.55
N VAL A 423 0.61 23.13 -20.37
CA VAL A 423 0.49 22.35 -19.13
C VAL A 423 1.75 21.52 -18.88
N ILE A 424 2.24 20.80 -19.89
CA ILE A 424 3.48 20.01 -19.81
C ILE A 424 4.66 20.91 -19.42
N LYS A 425 4.83 22.06 -20.08
CA LYS A 425 5.91 23.02 -19.75
C LYS A 425 5.82 23.56 -18.33
N ALA A 426 4.61 23.79 -17.82
CA ALA A 426 4.43 24.23 -16.45
C ALA A 426 4.85 23.14 -15.45
N ILE A 427 4.53 21.89 -15.73
CA ILE A 427 4.96 20.73 -14.92
C ILE A 427 6.48 20.55 -15.01
N GLU A 428 7.07 20.62 -16.20
CA GLU A 428 8.52 20.51 -16.40
C GLU A 428 9.27 21.60 -15.63
N LYS A 429 8.82 22.86 -15.74
CA LYS A 429 9.39 23.97 -14.97
C LYS A 429 9.25 23.76 -13.46
N PHE A 430 8.11 23.25 -13.01
CA PHE A 430 7.90 22.92 -11.60
C PHE A 430 8.90 21.85 -11.13
N GLU A 431 9.09 20.76 -11.90
CA GLU A 431 10.03 19.70 -11.56
C GLU A 431 11.50 20.19 -11.57
N GLU A 432 11.85 21.14 -12.43
CA GLU A 432 13.17 21.78 -12.43
C GLU A 432 13.45 22.52 -11.12
N GLU A 433 12.43 23.17 -10.53
CA GLU A 433 12.55 23.96 -9.31
C GLU A 433 12.40 23.12 -8.03
N HIS A 434 11.63 22.03 -8.06
CA HIS A 434 11.20 21.29 -6.86
C HIS A 434 11.62 19.82 -6.84
N GLY A 435 12.29 19.33 -7.88
CA GLY A 435 12.66 17.92 -8.04
C GLY A 435 11.61 17.13 -8.83
N LYS A 436 11.78 15.80 -8.93
CA LYS A 436 11.01 14.98 -9.88
C LYS A 436 10.02 14.01 -9.24
N ASN A 437 9.91 14.04 -7.92
CA ASN A 437 9.22 13.01 -7.17
C ASN A 437 7.80 13.39 -6.75
N PHE A 438 6.89 13.43 -7.72
CA PHE A 438 5.52 13.85 -7.51
C PHE A 438 4.51 12.91 -8.16
N SER A 439 3.32 12.80 -7.57
CA SER A 439 2.12 12.36 -8.29
C SER A 439 1.28 13.56 -8.71
N TYR A 440 0.64 13.47 -9.87
CA TYR A 440 -0.11 14.58 -10.45
C TYR A 440 -1.62 14.34 -10.41
N LYS A 441 -2.39 15.36 -10.08
CA LYS A 441 -3.85 15.27 -9.97
C LYS A 441 -4.50 16.39 -10.76
N SER A 442 -5.56 16.09 -11.50
CA SER A 442 -6.22 17.06 -12.40
C SER A 442 -7.67 16.67 -12.65
N LEU A 443 -8.44 17.47 -13.37
CA LEU A 443 -9.79 17.09 -13.74
C LEU A 443 -9.85 16.03 -14.84
N ALA A 444 -10.91 15.21 -14.79
CA ALA A 444 -11.24 14.23 -15.80
C ALA A 444 -11.86 14.87 -17.05
N LYS A 445 -11.67 14.22 -18.20
CA LYS A 445 -12.27 14.60 -19.47
C LYS A 445 -13.63 13.92 -19.62
N ASN A 446 -14.70 14.54 -19.11
CA ASN A 446 -16.03 13.95 -19.19
C ASN A 446 -16.77 14.28 -20.50
N VAL A 447 -17.34 13.25 -21.12
CA VAL A 447 -18.23 13.36 -22.31
C VAL A 447 -19.56 14.07 -21.99
N HIS A 448 -19.90 14.19 -20.70
CA HIS A 448 -21.15 14.78 -20.21
C HIS A 448 -21.00 16.21 -19.70
N ASP A 449 -19.82 16.83 -19.88
CA ASP A 449 -19.63 18.22 -19.49
C ASP A 449 -20.45 19.16 -20.39
N LYS A 450 -21.66 19.49 -19.91
CA LYS A 450 -22.57 20.45 -20.54
C LYS A 450 -22.01 21.89 -20.54
N SER A 451 -20.82 22.13 -19.99
CA SER A 451 -20.07 23.37 -20.18
C SER A 451 -19.67 23.60 -21.65
N GLY A 452 -19.75 22.56 -22.49
CA GLY A 452 -19.34 22.63 -23.89
C GLY A 452 -17.82 22.48 -24.07
N GLY A 453 -17.19 21.62 -23.26
CA GLY A 453 -15.76 21.32 -23.39
C GLY A 453 -14.91 22.56 -23.17
N ASN A 454 -14.80 23.00 -21.91
CA ASN A 454 -13.88 24.08 -21.59
C ASN A 454 -12.46 23.63 -21.94
N VAL A 455 -11.88 24.23 -22.98
CA VAL A 455 -10.60 23.84 -23.59
C VAL A 455 -9.50 23.75 -22.54
N ASP A 456 -9.57 24.59 -21.52
CA ASP A 456 -8.62 24.67 -20.42
C ASP A 456 -8.63 23.40 -19.53
N HIS A 457 -9.81 22.80 -19.29
CA HIS A 457 -9.94 21.54 -18.54
C HIS A 457 -9.34 20.38 -19.33
N PHE A 458 -9.66 20.31 -20.63
CA PHE A 458 -9.14 19.27 -21.51
C PHE A 458 -7.62 19.38 -21.70
N ALA A 459 -7.10 20.61 -21.81
CA ALA A 459 -5.67 20.86 -21.84
C ALA A 459 -4.97 20.33 -20.58
N CYS A 460 -5.53 20.61 -19.39
CA CYS A 460 -5.00 20.11 -18.12
C CYS A 460 -5.04 18.58 -18.03
N HIS A 461 -6.15 17.95 -18.45
CA HIS A 461 -6.26 16.50 -18.49
C HIS A 461 -5.24 15.88 -19.45
N ASP A 462 -5.28 16.28 -20.71
CA ASP A 462 -4.47 15.71 -21.79
C ASP A 462 -2.97 15.95 -21.51
N GLY A 463 -2.59 17.13 -21.02
CA GLY A 463 -1.21 17.47 -20.67
C GLY A 463 -0.67 16.68 -19.47
N VAL A 464 -1.46 16.53 -18.41
CA VAL A 464 -1.06 15.69 -17.25
C VAL A 464 -0.94 14.23 -17.65
N LYS A 465 -1.92 13.70 -18.40
CA LYS A 465 -1.93 12.30 -18.85
C LYS A 465 -0.70 12.01 -19.71
N GLU A 466 -0.41 12.86 -20.69
CA GLU A 466 0.75 12.71 -21.57
C GLU A 466 2.08 12.83 -20.81
N PHE A 467 2.22 13.85 -19.95
CA PHE A 467 3.43 14.02 -19.13
C PHE A 467 3.70 12.79 -18.26
N CYS A 468 2.66 12.30 -17.58
CA CYS A 468 2.77 11.18 -16.66
C CYS A 468 3.09 9.87 -17.38
N GLN A 469 2.46 9.60 -18.52
CA GLN A 469 2.77 8.44 -19.34
C GLN A 469 4.21 8.47 -19.87
N LYS A 470 4.67 9.62 -20.37
CA LYS A 470 6.02 9.77 -20.92
C LYS A 470 7.12 9.63 -19.86
N ASN A 471 6.85 10.08 -18.63
CA ASN A 471 7.84 10.14 -17.56
C ASN A 471 7.64 9.09 -16.45
N SER A 472 6.72 8.13 -16.64
CA SER A 472 6.37 7.13 -15.63
C SER A 472 6.00 7.76 -14.28
N ARG A 473 5.07 8.73 -14.30
CA ARG A 473 4.52 9.35 -13.09
C ARG A 473 3.11 8.84 -12.83
N ASN A 474 2.71 8.84 -11.57
CA ASN A 474 1.31 8.60 -11.19
C ASN A 474 0.44 9.81 -11.52
N CYS A 475 -0.74 9.55 -12.07
CA CYS A 475 -1.79 10.55 -12.18
C CYS A 475 -3.16 10.06 -11.70
N THR A 476 -4.01 10.99 -11.27
CA THR A 476 -5.41 10.72 -10.89
C THR A 476 -6.31 11.84 -11.41
N PHE A 477 -7.48 11.48 -11.92
CA PHE A 477 -8.41 12.43 -12.54
C PHE A 477 -9.74 12.50 -11.80
N TYR A 478 -10.32 13.71 -11.67
CA TYR A 478 -11.53 13.96 -10.89
C TYR A 478 -12.67 14.47 -11.76
N SER A 479 -13.85 13.86 -11.62
CA SER A 479 -15.05 14.18 -12.38
C SER A 479 -15.95 15.16 -11.63
N SER A 480 -16.36 16.22 -12.30
CA SER A 480 -17.28 17.26 -11.80
C SER A 480 -18.76 16.89 -11.97
N VAL A 481 -19.07 15.95 -12.86
CA VAL A 481 -20.44 15.52 -13.18
C VAL A 481 -20.48 13.98 -13.26
N PRO A 482 -21.05 13.29 -12.27
CA PRO A 482 -21.10 11.83 -12.29
C PRO A 482 -22.14 11.32 -13.29
N THR A 483 -21.75 10.38 -14.14
CA THR A 483 -22.64 9.29 -14.56
C THR A 483 -22.57 8.22 -13.49
N PHE A 484 -23.60 8.14 -12.65
CA PHE A 484 -23.63 7.22 -11.50
C PHE A 484 -23.55 5.73 -11.88
N ASP A 485 -23.70 5.40 -13.16
CA ASP A 485 -23.68 4.03 -13.70
C ASP A 485 -22.37 3.71 -14.46
N ASP A 486 -21.37 4.60 -14.45
CA ASP A 486 -20.07 4.31 -15.08
C ASP A 486 -19.18 3.49 -14.11
N PRO A 487 -18.83 2.23 -14.44
CA PRO A 487 -18.00 1.39 -13.58
C PRO A 487 -16.57 1.93 -13.39
N ALA A 488 -16.13 2.88 -14.22
CA ALA A 488 -14.82 3.53 -14.08
C ALA A 488 -14.83 4.70 -13.09
N ILE A 489 -16.01 5.16 -12.63
CA ILE A 489 -16.13 6.25 -11.66
C ILE A 489 -16.19 5.68 -10.24
N PHE A 490 -15.18 6.00 -9.44
CA PHE A 490 -15.15 5.67 -8.02
C PHE A 490 -15.63 6.82 -7.15
N VAL A 491 -16.47 6.54 -6.15
CA VAL A 491 -17.09 7.55 -5.29
C VAL A 491 -16.44 7.58 -3.91
N LYS A 492 -15.78 8.68 -3.58
CA LYS A 492 -15.28 8.97 -2.23
C LYS A 492 -16.32 9.75 -1.42
N ASN A 493 -16.63 9.24 -0.24
CA ASN A 493 -17.45 9.93 0.75
C ASN A 493 -16.55 10.51 1.87
N PRO A 494 -16.79 11.75 2.32
CA PRO A 494 -16.07 12.33 3.44
C PRO A 494 -16.56 11.78 4.77
N THR A 495 -15.63 11.62 5.71
CA THR A 495 -15.89 11.48 7.15
C THR A 495 -16.52 12.77 7.71
N TYR A 496 -16.97 12.75 8.96
CA TYR A 496 -17.51 13.94 9.62
C TYR A 496 -16.49 15.09 9.67
N GLU A 497 -15.26 14.79 10.07
CA GLU A 497 -14.18 15.79 10.18
C GLU A 497 -13.81 16.36 8.80
N GLU A 498 -13.63 15.50 7.79
CA GLU A 498 -13.35 15.93 6.42
C GLU A 498 -14.47 16.83 5.88
N ARG A 499 -15.72 16.48 6.18
CA ARG A 499 -16.90 17.26 5.81
C ARG A 499 -16.87 18.66 6.42
N GLU A 500 -16.49 18.79 7.69
CA GLU A 500 -16.37 20.10 8.34
C GLU A 500 -15.27 20.97 7.73
N ILE A 501 -14.09 20.40 7.49
CA ILE A 501 -12.96 21.11 6.86
C ILE A 501 -13.35 21.56 5.45
N TRP A 502 -13.88 20.66 4.64
CA TRP A 502 -14.27 20.96 3.26
C TRP A 502 -15.36 22.02 3.21
N THR A 503 -16.35 21.96 4.10
CA THR A 503 -17.40 23.00 4.20
C THR A 503 -16.81 24.37 4.52
N LYS A 504 -15.86 24.46 5.45
CA LYS A 504 -15.19 25.72 5.80
C LYS A 504 -14.40 26.27 4.62
N ALA A 505 -13.73 25.41 3.84
CA ALA A 505 -13.01 25.79 2.64
C ALA A 505 -13.96 26.33 1.56
N LEU A 506 -15.05 25.61 1.26
CA LEU A 506 -16.05 26.03 0.27
C LEU A 506 -16.67 27.38 0.59
N ARG A 507 -16.91 27.66 1.87
CA ARG A 507 -17.49 28.95 2.30
C ARG A 507 -16.58 30.14 2.01
N GLN A 508 -15.26 29.97 1.83
CA GLN A 508 -14.37 31.09 1.49
C GLN A 508 -14.74 31.77 0.17
N TYR A 509 -15.35 31.04 -0.75
CA TYR A 509 -15.82 31.57 -2.02
C TYR A 509 -17.13 32.36 -1.94
N ASP A 510 -17.87 32.25 -0.83
CA ASP A 510 -19.15 32.93 -0.58
C ASP A 510 -19.00 34.14 0.37
N VAL A 511 -17.84 34.28 1.02
CA VAL A 511 -17.60 35.43 1.91
C VAL A 511 -17.65 36.74 1.10
N THR A 512 -18.65 37.56 1.42
CA THR A 512 -18.77 38.92 0.89
C THR A 512 -18.56 39.91 2.03
N ASP A 513 -17.31 40.31 2.23
CA ASP A 513 -16.91 41.36 3.16
C ASP A 513 -15.84 42.23 2.47
N PRO A 514 -16.26 43.35 1.86
CA PRO A 514 -15.34 44.25 1.20
C PRO A 514 -14.24 44.82 2.10
N SER A 515 -14.46 44.88 3.43
CA SER A 515 -13.45 45.36 4.38
C SER A 515 -12.25 44.42 4.48
N LEU A 516 -12.49 43.13 4.20
CA LEU A 516 -11.51 42.07 4.17
C LEU A 516 -11.04 41.73 2.74
N GLY A 517 -11.42 42.54 1.74
CA GLY A 517 -11.14 42.23 0.34
C GLY A 517 -11.86 40.96 -0.15
N CYS A 518 -13.00 40.61 0.42
CA CYS A 518 -13.78 39.43 0.06
C CYS A 518 -15.03 39.84 -0.71
N TYR A 519 -15.22 39.32 -1.91
CA TYR A 519 -16.33 39.73 -2.79
C TYR A 519 -17.23 38.58 -3.25
N GLY A 520 -16.95 37.36 -2.78
CA GLY A 520 -17.66 36.15 -3.15
C GLY A 520 -17.55 35.87 -4.65
N VAL A 521 -16.40 36.12 -5.26
CA VAL A 521 -16.22 36.06 -6.72
C VAL A 521 -16.42 34.65 -7.23
N GLY A 522 -15.88 33.65 -6.55
CA GLY A 522 -16.08 32.24 -6.87
C GLY A 522 -17.55 31.82 -6.77
N PHE A 523 -18.25 32.20 -5.69
CA PHE A 523 -19.68 31.87 -5.56
C PHE A 523 -20.54 32.58 -6.61
N ARG A 524 -20.19 33.79 -7.03
CA ARG A 524 -20.85 34.48 -8.16
C ARG A 524 -20.57 33.79 -9.50
N SER A 525 -19.44 33.09 -9.62
CA SER A 525 -19.03 32.34 -10.81
C SER A 525 -19.77 31.00 -10.91
N VAL A 526 -19.73 30.20 -9.83
CA VAL A 526 -20.15 28.79 -9.83
C VAL A 526 -21.04 28.42 -8.62
N GLY A 527 -21.74 29.39 -8.02
CA GLY A 527 -22.53 29.20 -6.79
C GLY A 527 -23.58 28.08 -6.86
N GLY A 528 -24.14 27.84 -8.05
CA GLY A 528 -25.03 26.69 -8.27
C GLY A 528 -24.32 25.34 -8.12
N ILE A 529 -23.08 25.22 -8.60
CA ILE A 529 -22.23 24.03 -8.44
C ILE A 529 -21.82 23.90 -6.97
N MET A 530 -21.37 24.99 -6.34
CA MET A 530 -20.99 25.02 -4.91
C MET A 530 -22.12 24.56 -4.00
N ASN A 531 -23.34 25.08 -4.19
CA ASN A 531 -24.51 24.67 -3.39
C ASN A 531 -24.82 23.18 -3.55
N ARG A 532 -24.72 22.65 -4.78
CA ARG A 532 -24.91 21.20 -5.02
C ARG A 532 -23.83 20.39 -4.30
N LYS A 533 -22.57 20.82 -4.36
CA LYS A 533 -21.45 20.15 -3.69
C LYS A 533 -21.60 20.19 -2.17
N MET A 534 -21.95 21.33 -1.59
CA MET A 534 -22.22 21.46 -0.13
C MET A 534 -23.35 20.53 0.32
N ASN A 535 -24.41 20.41 -0.47
CA ASN A 535 -25.55 19.53 -0.16
C ASN A 535 -25.22 18.04 -0.34
N ASN A 536 -24.30 17.70 -1.24
CA ASN A 536 -23.94 16.32 -1.55
C ASN A 536 -22.42 16.16 -1.67
N MET A 537 -21.70 16.41 -0.56
CA MET A 537 -20.24 16.32 -0.50
C MET A 537 -19.77 14.90 -0.78
N ARG A 538 -19.43 14.67 -2.05
CA ARG A 538 -18.85 13.46 -2.62
C ARG A 538 -17.84 13.88 -3.68
N GLU A 539 -16.82 13.05 -3.84
CA GLU A 539 -15.80 13.21 -4.87
C GLU A 539 -15.84 11.99 -5.78
N PHE A 540 -15.63 12.23 -7.08
CA PHE A 540 -15.75 11.23 -8.13
C PHE A 540 -14.40 11.12 -8.83
N ILE A 541 -13.76 9.96 -8.70
CA ILE A 541 -12.47 9.67 -9.35
C ILE A 541 -12.75 8.92 -10.63
N ASP A 542 -12.19 9.41 -11.72
CA ASP A 542 -12.19 8.74 -13.01
C ASP A 542 -10.86 8.01 -13.21
N TYR A 543 -10.93 6.69 -13.40
CA TYR A 543 -9.76 5.85 -13.64
C TYR A 543 -9.43 5.62 -15.13
N ASN A 544 -10.12 6.31 -16.06
CA ASN A 544 -9.92 6.16 -17.52
C ASN A 544 -8.76 6.96 -18.15
#